data_AF-A0A518GG28-F1
#
_entry.id   AF-A0A518GG28-F1
#
_cell.length_a   1.000
_cell.length_b   1.000
_cell.length_c   1.000
_cell.angle_alpha   90.00
_cell.angle_beta   90.00
_cell.angle_gamma   90.00
#
_symmetry.space_group_name_H-M   'P 1'
#
loop_
_entity.id
_entity.type
_entity.pdbx_description
1 polymer ?
#
loop_
_entity_poly.entity_id
_entity_poly.type
_entity_poly.pdbx_seq_one_letter_code
_entity_poly.pdbx_strand_id
1 'polypeptide(L)'
;MALRERFWIDSSVQGVLVGRIVLYWFVAVLYLLLSCVCSQYYANPTWSFSEHTTSLIDQVWPWVPSVVLFLPLVACDLIRVSNLFVGPIYRLRLHLGKLLKTPDCRPLTFRDDDYWQDLIEPVNALQLEIMKLHLRVAELDEELRMKPVQEIVPDPLLTDPLEPALASSSAE
;
A
#
# COMPACT_ATOMS: atom_id res chain seq x y z
N MET A 1 -18.42 -0.43 -26.41
CA MET A 1 -17.34 -0.06 -25.46
C MET A 1 -17.97 0.72 -24.32
N ALA A 2 -18.17 0.10 -23.16
CA ALA A 2 -18.73 0.79 -22.01
C ALA A 2 -17.67 1.74 -21.43
N LEU A 3 -17.89 3.05 -21.53
CA LEU A 3 -17.12 4.09 -20.86
C LEU A 3 -17.29 3.91 -19.35
N ARG A 4 -16.26 3.36 -18.69
CA ARG A 4 -16.28 3.07 -17.26
C ARG A 4 -15.99 4.34 -16.46
N GLU A 5 -17.05 5.01 -16.01
CA GLU A 5 -17.10 6.25 -15.22
C GLU A 5 -16.55 6.15 -13.77
N ARG A 6 -15.35 5.61 -13.57
CA ARG A 6 -14.68 5.75 -12.25
C ARG A 6 -13.19 6.03 -12.42
N PHE A 7 -12.90 7.30 -12.72
CA PHE A 7 -11.55 7.82 -12.91
C PHE A 7 -10.85 8.17 -11.59
N TRP A 8 -11.60 8.35 -10.50
CA TRP A 8 -11.08 8.71 -9.18
C TRP A 8 -11.48 7.63 -8.15
N ILE A 9 -10.51 6.81 -7.74
CA ILE A 9 -10.70 5.78 -6.70
C ILE A 9 -10.03 6.19 -5.38
N ASP A 10 -9.02 7.06 -5.42
CA ASP A 10 -8.37 7.58 -4.21
C ASP A 10 -7.89 9.04 -4.41
N SER A 11 -8.79 9.99 -4.17
CA SER A 11 -8.57 11.42 -4.39
C SER A 11 -7.47 12.04 -3.53
N SER A 12 -7.16 11.43 -2.39
CA SER A 12 -6.20 11.96 -1.43
C SER A 12 -4.76 11.81 -1.93
N VAL A 13 -4.38 10.61 -2.34
CA VAL A 13 -3.02 10.32 -2.85
C VAL A 13 -2.86 10.85 -4.28
N GLN A 14 -3.90 10.71 -5.11
CA GLN A 14 -3.88 11.19 -6.49
C GLN A 14 -3.85 12.73 -6.56
N GLY A 15 -4.53 13.41 -5.64
CA GLY A 15 -4.48 14.87 -5.54
C GLY A 15 -3.07 15.41 -5.22
N VAL A 16 -2.33 14.73 -4.32
CA VAL A 16 -0.94 15.09 -4.02
C VAL A 16 -0.04 14.91 -5.24
N LEU A 17 -0.21 13.82 -5.99
CA LEU A 17 0.62 13.52 -7.15
C LEU A 17 0.34 14.48 -8.32
N VAL A 18 -0.94 14.75 -8.60
CA VAL A 18 -1.36 15.76 -9.58
C VAL A 18 -0.88 17.15 -9.16
N GLY A 19 -1.01 17.50 -7.88
CA GLY A 19 -0.50 18.77 -7.34
C GLY A 19 1.00 18.95 -7.56
N ARG A 20 1.81 17.90 -7.36
CA ARG A 20 3.25 17.92 -7.67
C ARG A 20 3.52 18.11 -9.16
N ILE A 21 2.77 17.47 -10.04
CA ILE A 21 2.91 17.67 -11.49
C ILE A 21 2.59 19.11 -11.88
N VAL A 22 1.49 19.66 -11.38
CA VAL A 22 1.11 21.06 -11.63
C VAL A 22 2.20 22.01 -11.13
N LEU A 23 2.76 21.75 -9.96
CA LEU A 23 3.88 22.52 -9.42
C LEU A 23 5.12 22.43 -10.32
N TYR A 24 5.54 21.23 -10.72
CA TYR A 24 6.71 21.07 -11.59
C TYR A 24 6.50 21.69 -12.98
N TRP A 25 5.30 21.55 -13.54
CA TRP A 25 4.92 22.22 -14.79
C TRP A 25 5.00 23.74 -14.64
N PHE A 26 4.49 24.29 -13.54
CA PHE A 26 4.54 25.73 -13.28
C PHE A 26 5.99 26.23 -13.12
N VAL A 27 6.82 25.50 -12.38
CA VAL A 27 8.25 25.82 -12.22
C VAL A 27 8.99 25.74 -13.57
N ALA A 28 8.67 24.75 -14.42
CA ALA A 28 9.26 24.63 -15.74
C ALA A 28 8.86 25.79 -16.66
N VAL A 29 7.59 26.17 -16.68
CA VAL A 29 7.11 27.33 -17.46
C VAL A 29 7.78 28.62 -16.96
N LEU A 30 7.86 28.81 -15.64
CA LEU A 30 8.53 29.96 -15.05
C LEU A 30 10.02 30.02 -15.42
N TYR A 31 10.72 28.88 -15.37
CA TYR A 31 12.12 28.77 -15.78
C TYR A 31 12.32 29.13 -17.26
N LEU A 32 11.45 28.64 -18.15
CA LEU A 32 11.51 28.96 -19.58
C LEU A 32 11.25 30.44 -19.83
N LEU A 33 10.24 31.02 -19.18
CA LEU A 33 9.94 32.45 -19.28
C LEU A 33 11.11 33.31 -18.79
N LEU A 34 11.68 32.98 -17.63
CA LEU A 34 12.83 33.69 -17.10
C LEU A 34 14.05 33.59 -18.04
N SER A 35 14.27 32.41 -18.61
CA SER A 35 15.34 32.19 -19.61
C SER A 35 15.13 33.04 -20.86
N CYS A 36 13.89 33.15 -21.36
CA CYS A 36 13.55 34.05 -22.47
C CYS A 36 13.80 35.51 -22.12
N VAL A 37 13.38 35.97 -20.93
CA VAL A 37 13.61 37.35 -20.46
C VAL A 37 15.10 37.65 -20.38
N CYS A 38 15.88 36.79 -19.72
CA CYS A 38 17.33 36.97 -19.63
C CYS A 38 17.99 36.98 -21.01
N SER A 39 17.61 36.05 -21.89
CA SER A 39 18.14 35.98 -23.26
C SER A 39 17.83 37.25 -24.06
N GLN A 40 16.61 37.78 -23.99
CA GLN A 40 16.25 39.02 -24.68
C GLN A 40 17.01 40.24 -24.14
N TYR A 41 17.20 40.31 -22.81
CA TYR A 41 17.96 41.38 -22.19
C TYR A 41 19.43 41.38 -22.62
N TYR A 42 20.06 40.21 -22.69
CA TYR A 42 21.43 40.08 -23.21
C TYR A 42 21.56 40.40 -24.70
N ALA A 43 20.56 40.01 -25.51
CA ALA A 43 20.58 40.22 -26.94
C ALA A 43 20.35 41.69 -27.35
N ASN A 44 19.49 42.41 -26.63
CA ASN A 44 19.10 43.79 -26.98
C ASN A 44 19.10 44.71 -25.75
N PRO A 45 20.27 45.12 -25.24
CA PRO A 45 20.39 45.88 -23.99
C PRO A 45 19.90 47.34 -24.10
N THR A 46 19.68 47.86 -25.31
CA THR A 46 19.27 49.25 -25.56
C THR A 46 17.76 49.42 -25.71
N TRP A 47 16.99 48.32 -25.68
CA TRP A 47 15.54 48.38 -25.85
C TRP A 47 14.86 48.95 -24.61
N SER A 48 13.76 49.66 -24.85
CA SER A 48 12.85 50.11 -23.83
C SER A 48 12.08 48.94 -23.22
N PHE A 49 11.57 49.11 -21.99
CA PHE A 49 10.80 48.07 -21.31
C PHE A 49 9.58 47.61 -22.13
N SER A 50 8.92 48.52 -22.87
CA SER A 50 7.80 48.18 -23.74
C SER A 50 8.19 47.32 -24.94
N GLU A 51 9.38 47.51 -25.50
CA GLU A 51 9.86 46.71 -26.64
C GLU A 51 10.21 45.28 -26.20
N HIS A 52 10.75 45.12 -24.99
CA HIS A 52 10.99 43.80 -24.41
C HIS A 52 9.68 43.04 -24.16
N THR A 53 8.63 43.70 -23.67
CA THR A 53 7.36 43.01 -23.37
C THR A 53 6.61 42.61 -24.64
N THR A 54 6.55 43.47 -25.66
CA THR A 54 5.90 43.11 -26.94
C THR A 54 6.63 41.98 -27.64
N SER A 55 7.97 42.05 -27.71
CA SER A 55 8.81 40.99 -28.27
C SER A 55 8.64 39.64 -27.55
N LEU A 56 8.57 39.63 -26.22
CA LEU A 56 8.30 38.42 -25.45
C LEU A 56 6.91 37.85 -25.75
N ILE A 57 5.88 38.68 -25.84
CA ILE A 57 4.52 38.23 -26.16
C ILE A 57 4.47 37.61 -27.55
N ASP A 58 5.05 38.26 -28.55
CA ASP A 58 5.10 37.75 -29.93
C ASP A 58 5.84 36.41 -30.02
N GLN A 59 6.90 36.25 -29.23
CA GLN A 59 7.67 35.01 -29.17
C GLN A 59 6.95 33.87 -28.43
N VAL A 60 6.24 34.18 -27.33
CA VAL A 60 5.63 33.19 -26.43
C VAL A 60 4.24 32.77 -26.91
N TRP A 61 3.46 33.69 -27.49
CA TRP A 61 2.07 33.47 -27.88
C TRP A 61 1.83 32.19 -28.70
N PRO A 62 2.65 31.84 -29.71
CA PRO A 62 2.47 30.62 -30.48
C PRO A 62 2.61 29.33 -29.65
N TRP A 63 3.34 29.37 -28.54
CA TRP A 63 3.63 28.21 -27.69
C TRP A 63 2.61 28.00 -26.58
N VAL A 64 1.81 29.02 -26.24
CA VAL A 64 0.82 28.97 -25.16
C VAL A 64 -0.14 27.79 -25.32
N PRO A 65 -0.74 27.51 -26.50
CA PRO A 65 -1.64 26.37 -26.65
C PRO A 65 -0.95 25.03 -26.37
N SER A 66 0.30 24.87 -26.81
CA SER A 66 1.08 23.65 -26.59
C SER A 66 1.33 23.41 -25.10
N VAL A 67 1.75 24.45 -24.37
CA VAL A 67 2.03 24.38 -22.94
C VAL A 67 0.76 24.08 -22.13
N VAL A 68 -0.36 24.70 -22.50
CA VAL A 68 -1.67 24.48 -21.87
C VAL A 68 -2.19 23.06 -22.15
N LEU A 69 -2.03 22.55 -23.37
CA LEU A 69 -2.50 21.20 -23.75
C LEU A 69 -1.62 20.09 -23.14
N PHE A 70 -0.37 20.39 -22.82
CA PHE A 70 0.54 19.45 -22.19
C PHE A 70 0.11 19.08 -20.77
N LEU A 71 -0.39 20.05 -20.01
CA LEU A 71 -0.81 19.84 -18.61
C LEU A 71 -1.92 18.77 -18.46
N PRO A 72 -3.08 18.86 -19.15
CA PRO A 72 -4.13 17.85 -19.04
C PRO A 72 -3.69 16.50 -19.62
N LEU A 73 -2.84 16.49 -20.65
CA LEU A 73 -2.31 15.26 -21.23
C LEU A 73 -1.45 14.49 -20.21
N VAL A 74 -0.48 15.16 -19.60
CA VAL A 74 0.38 14.58 -18.56
C VAL A 74 -0.41 14.21 -17.32
N ALA A 75 -1.37 15.04 -16.90
CA ALA A 75 -2.23 14.73 -15.76
C ALA A 75 -3.09 13.48 -16.02
N CYS A 76 -3.68 13.34 -17.20
CA CYS A 76 -4.48 12.18 -17.56
C CYS A 76 -3.65 10.89 -17.59
N ASP A 77 -2.45 10.96 -18.16
CA ASP A 77 -1.54 9.83 -18.24
C ASP A 77 -1.10 9.38 -16.85
N LEU A 78 -0.67 10.33 -16.00
CA LEU A 78 -0.29 10.02 -14.63
C LEU A 78 -1.44 9.41 -13.83
N ILE A 79 -2.66 9.94 -13.95
CA ILE A 79 -3.81 9.39 -13.21
C ILE A 79 -4.11 7.96 -13.67
N ARG A 80 -3.98 7.65 -14.97
CA ARG A 80 -4.11 6.28 -15.46
C ARG A 80 -3.07 5.37 -14.85
N VAL A 81 -1.80 5.77 -14.89
CA VAL A 81 -0.68 5.01 -14.31
C VAL A 81 -0.87 4.83 -12.80
N SER A 82 -1.29 5.86 -12.07
CA SER A 82 -1.58 5.78 -10.65
C SER A 82 -2.71 4.78 -10.35
N ASN A 83 -3.77 4.79 -11.15
CA ASN A 83 -4.89 3.85 -10.99
C ASN A 83 -4.47 2.38 -11.21
N LEU A 84 -3.50 2.13 -12.09
CA LEU A 84 -2.90 0.81 -12.32
C LEU A 84 -2.15 0.28 -11.09
N PHE A 85 -1.56 1.17 -10.27
CA PHE A 85 -0.89 0.77 -9.03
C PHE A 85 -1.84 0.62 -7.84
N VAL A 86 -2.79 1.56 -7.69
CA VAL A 86 -3.66 1.63 -6.49
C VAL A 86 -4.67 0.48 -6.44
N GLY A 87 -5.23 0.10 -7.59
CA GLY A 87 -6.26 -0.94 -7.67
C GLY A 87 -5.82 -2.30 -7.08
N PRO A 88 -4.69 -2.86 -7.53
CA PRO A 88 -4.15 -4.12 -7.01
C PRO A 88 -3.80 -4.06 -5.52
N ILE A 89 -3.17 -2.98 -5.05
CA ILE A 89 -2.79 -2.81 -3.64
C ILE A 89 -4.03 -2.80 -2.75
N TYR A 90 -5.09 -2.10 -3.15
CA TYR A 90 -6.34 -2.08 -2.40
C TYR A 90 -6.99 -3.48 -2.32
N ARG A 91 -7.00 -4.22 -3.44
CA ARG A 91 -7.50 -5.61 -3.48
C ARG A 91 -6.67 -6.52 -2.59
N LEU A 92 -5.35 -6.38 -2.60
CA LEU A 92 -4.44 -7.12 -1.74
C LEU A 92 -4.72 -6.84 -0.26
N ARG A 93 -4.87 -5.58 0.14
CA ARG A 93 -5.20 -5.20 1.52
C ARG A 93 -6.53 -5.83 1.97
N LEU A 94 -7.55 -5.79 1.12
CA LEU A 94 -8.83 -6.44 1.41
C LEU A 94 -8.69 -7.96 1.53
N HIS A 95 -7.87 -8.57 0.67
CA HIS A 95 -7.61 -10.01 0.69
C HIS A 95 -6.90 -10.45 1.97
N LEU A 96 -5.83 -9.76 2.35
CA LEU A 96 -5.10 -9.99 3.60
C LEU A 96 -6.03 -9.79 4.81
N GLY A 97 -6.86 -8.75 4.79
CA GLY A 97 -7.87 -8.52 5.84
C GLY A 97 -8.90 -9.65 5.96
N LYS A 98 -9.23 -10.34 4.86
CA LYS A 98 -10.09 -11.53 4.86
C LYS A 98 -9.34 -12.75 5.38
N LEU A 99 -8.10 -12.95 4.94
CA LEU A 99 -7.24 -14.06 5.35
C LEU A 99 -7.03 -14.11 6.88
N LEU A 100 -6.93 -12.94 7.52
CA LEU A 100 -6.84 -12.82 8.97
C LEU A 100 -8.11 -13.27 9.72
N LYS A 101 -9.28 -13.21 9.08
CA LYS A 101 -10.56 -13.61 9.70
C LYS A 101 -10.95 -15.03 9.36
N THR A 102 -10.73 -15.42 8.12
CA THR A 102 -11.09 -16.72 7.58
C THR A 102 -9.94 -17.19 6.70
N PRO A 103 -9.21 -18.24 7.12
CA PRO A 103 -8.06 -18.77 6.39
C PRO A 103 -8.45 -19.34 5.02
N ASP A 104 -9.69 -19.82 4.91
CA ASP A 104 -10.27 -20.42 3.71
C ASP A 104 -10.95 -19.35 2.83
N CYS A 105 -10.18 -18.35 2.40
CA CYS A 105 -10.68 -17.31 1.49
C CYS A 105 -10.38 -17.68 0.02
N ARG A 106 -11.15 -17.14 -0.95
CA ARG A 106 -10.90 -17.42 -2.37
C ARG A 106 -9.52 -16.88 -2.80
N PRO A 107 -8.70 -17.60 -3.60
CA PRO A 107 -7.38 -17.13 -4.03
C PRO A 107 -7.45 -15.75 -4.69
N LEU A 108 -6.40 -14.95 -4.46
CA LEU A 108 -6.24 -13.62 -5.02
C LEU A 108 -6.01 -13.72 -6.53
N THR A 109 -6.70 -12.88 -7.29
CA THR A 109 -6.52 -12.74 -8.74
C THR A 109 -6.53 -11.26 -9.11
N PHE A 110 -5.51 -10.78 -9.82
CA PHE A 110 -5.51 -9.46 -10.45
C PHE A 110 -5.89 -9.55 -11.93
N ARG A 111 -6.10 -8.41 -12.59
CA ARG A 111 -6.41 -8.35 -14.04
C ARG A 111 -5.12 -8.31 -14.84
N ASP A 112 -5.10 -8.92 -16.02
CA ASP A 112 -3.89 -9.13 -16.84
C ASP A 112 -3.01 -7.87 -17.02
N ASP A 113 -3.60 -6.67 -17.08
CA ASP A 113 -2.87 -5.39 -17.25
C ASP A 113 -2.36 -4.75 -15.93
N ASP A 114 -2.53 -5.39 -14.77
CA ASP A 114 -2.13 -4.83 -13.48
C ASP A 114 -0.61 -4.99 -13.24
N TYR A 115 0.07 -3.95 -12.72
CA TYR A 115 1.53 -3.96 -12.51
C TYR A 115 2.04 -4.99 -11.46
N TRP A 116 1.15 -5.56 -10.65
CA TRP A 116 1.49 -6.39 -9.50
C TRP A 116 1.12 -7.87 -9.69
N GLN A 117 1.03 -8.34 -10.93
CA GLN A 117 0.75 -9.74 -11.26
C GLN A 117 1.71 -10.72 -10.56
N ASP A 118 2.98 -10.35 -10.46
CA ASP A 118 4.03 -11.17 -9.81
C ASP A 118 3.79 -11.37 -8.29
N LEU A 119 2.94 -10.55 -7.66
CA LEU A 119 2.58 -10.73 -6.25
C LEU A 119 1.46 -11.75 -6.03
N ILE A 120 0.75 -12.17 -7.07
CA ILE A 120 -0.37 -13.12 -6.94
C ILE A 120 0.12 -14.46 -6.40
N GLU A 121 1.14 -15.02 -7.06
CA GLU A 121 1.69 -16.33 -6.73
C GLU A 121 2.23 -16.41 -5.29
N PRO A 122 3.12 -15.50 -4.83
CA PRO A 122 3.62 -15.57 -3.46
C PRO A 122 2.53 -15.35 -2.41
N VAL A 123 1.52 -14.51 -2.67
CA VAL A 123 0.41 -14.29 -1.73
C VAL A 123 -0.49 -15.52 -1.64
N ASN A 124 -0.81 -16.14 -2.78
CA ASN A 124 -1.62 -17.36 -2.81
C ASN A 124 -0.86 -18.55 -2.19
N ALA A 125 0.45 -18.66 -2.40
CA ALA A 125 1.29 -19.65 -1.75
C ALA A 125 1.29 -19.47 -0.22
N LEU A 126 1.46 -18.24 0.26
CA LEU A 126 1.41 -17.92 1.68
C LEU A 126 0.05 -18.29 2.31
N GLN A 127 -1.04 -17.98 1.62
CA GLN A 127 -2.38 -18.35 2.07
C GLN A 127 -2.52 -19.87 2.20
N LEU A 128 -2.04 -20.63 1.22
CA LEU A 128 -2.10 -22.08 1.22
C LEU A 128 -1.31 -22.68 2.40
N GLU A 129 -0.15 -22.11 2.72
CA GLU A 129 0.62 -22.50 3.91
C GLU A 129 -0.12 -22.17 5.21
N ILE A 130 -0.70 -20.97 5.36
CA ILE A 130 -1.50 -20.62 6.54
C ILE A 130 -2.67 -21.60 6.73
N MET A 131 -3.34 -21.99 5.64
CA MET A 131 -4.42 -22.97 5.68
C MET A 131 -3.94 -24.34 6.16
N LYS A 132 -2.80 -24.82 5.66
CA LYS A 132 -2.18 -26.08 6.12
C LYS A 132 -1.85 -26.03 7.61
N LEU A 133 -1.27 -24.92 8.09
CA LEU A 133 -0.94 -24.78 9.51
C LEU A 133 -2.19 -24.83 10.39
N HIS A 134 -3.29 -24.16 10.01
CA HIS A 134 -4.53 -24.23 10.78
C HIS A 134 -5.15 -25.62 10.81
N LEU A 135 -5.12 -26.36 9.70
CA LEU A 135 -5.57 -27.76 9.68
C LEU A 135 -4.72 -28.61 10.62
N ARG A 136 -3.39 -28.43 10.61
CA ARG A 136 -2.50 -29.20 11.48
C ARG A 136 -2.71 -28.91 12.97
N VAL A 137 -2.98 -27.64 13.31
CA VAL A 137 -3.32 -27.26 14.69
C VAL A 137 -4.64 -27.90 15.11
N ALA A 138 -5.65 -27.93 14.24
CA ALA A 138 -6.93 -28.57 14.53
C ALA A 138 -6.80 -30.09 14.75
N GLU A 139 -5.99 -30.77 13.92
CA GLU A 139 -5.68 -32.20 14.11
C GLU A 139 -4.99 -32.46 15.46
N LEU A 140 -3.99 -31.65 15.81
CA LEU A 140 -3.26 -31.77 17.08
C LEU A 140 -4.18 -31.53 18.30
N ASP A 141 -5.08 -30.55 18.22
CA ASP A 141 -6.07 -30.29 19.26
C ASP A 141 -7.06 -31.46 19.43
N GLU A 142 -7.46 -32.11 18.33
CA GLU A 142 -8.28 -33.32 18.39
C GLU A 142 -7.51 -34.51 18.95
N GLU A 143 -6.26 -34.74 18.56
CA GLU A 143 -5.39 -35.77 19.13
C GLU A 143 -5.22 -35.60 20.65
N LEU A 144 -5.00 -34.36 21.11
CA LEU A 144 -4.90 -34.03 22.53
C LEU A 144 -6.22 -34.26 23.28
N ARG A 145 -7.37 -33.95 22.66
CA ARG A 145 -8.69 -34.23 23.26
C ARG A 145 -9.02 -35.72 23.31
N MET A 146 -8.57 -36.49 22.31
CA MET A 146 -8.81 -37.92 22.20
C MET A 146 -7.85 -38.76 23.05
N LYS A 147 -6.71 -38.18 23.47
CA LYS A 147 -5.83 -38.80 24.45
C LYS A 147 -6.48 -38.67 25.84
N PRO A 148 -6.97 -39.77 26.45
CA PRO A 148 -7.60 -39.69 27.76
C PRO A 148 -6.57 -39.20 28.79
N VAL A 149 -7.06 -38.58 29.88
CA VAL A 149 -6.33 -38.09 31.07
C VAL A 149 -5.63 -39.23 31.86
N GLN A 150 -5.22 -40.29 31.19
CA GLN A 150 -4.58 -41.48 31.74
C GLN A 150 -3.05 -41.38 31.63
N GLU A 151 -2.47 -40.29 32.13
CA GLU A 151 -1.08 -40.31 32.65
C GLU A 151 -0.80 -39.08 33.53
N ILE A 152 -1.71 -38.76 34.45
CA ILE A 152 -1.32 -38.14 35.71
C ILE A 152 -1.79 -39.10 36.80
N VAL A 153 -1.08 -40.22 36.91
CA VAL A 153 -1.13 -41.03 38.13
C VAL A 153 -0.36 -40.22 39.17
N PRO A 154 -0.99 -39.71 40.23
CA PRO A 154 -0.23 -39.30 41.41
C PRO A 154 0.44 -40.59 41.91
N ASP A 155 1.76 -40.61 41.92
CA ASP A 155 2.53 -41.73 42.47
C ASP A 155 1.97 -42.09 43.86
N PRO A 156 1.44 -43.31 44.09
CA PRO A 156 0.86 -43.69 45.38
C PRO A 156 1.90 -43.85 46.50
N LEU A 157 3.19 -43.67 46.21
CA LEU A 157 4.28 -43.95 47.16
C LEU A 157 4.73 -42.76 48.03
N LEU A 158 3.97 -41.67 48.08
CA LEU A 158 4.16 -40.57 49.04
C LEU A 158 3.11 -40.60 50.16
N THR A 159 2.82 -41.77 50.72
CA THR A 159 2.43 -41.85 52.13
C THR A 159 3.69 -41.90 52.97
N ASP A 160 4.04 -40.75 53.53
CA ASP A 160 5.08 -40.57 54.54
C ASP A 160 4.84 -41.53 55.71
N PRO A 161 5.70 -42.52 55.99
CA PRO A 161 5.52 -43.42 57.10
C PRO A 161 6.44 -42.99 58.23
N LEU A 162 6.15 -41.90 58.94
CA LEU A 162 6.77 -41.56 60.23
C LEU A 162 6.05 -40.39 60.93
N GLU A 163 4.91 -40.68 61.57
CA GLU A 163 4.51 -39.92 62.75
C GLU A 163 4.05 -40.87 63.87
N PRO A 164 4.99 -41.35 64.70
CA PRO A 164 4.67 -41.72 66.06
C PRO A 164 5.40 -40.80 67.04
N ALA A 165 4.73 -40.50 68.16
CA ALA A 165 5.26 -39.89 69.39
C ALA A 165 5.10 -38.37 69.56
N LEU A 166 3.87 -37.91 69.80
CA LEU A 166 3.62 -36.82 70.77
C LEU A 166 2.34 -37.00 71.64
N ALA A 167 1.78 -38.21 71.70
CA ALA A 167 0.65 -38.51 72.58
C ALA A 167 1.10 -39.16 73.90
N SER A 168 1.91 -38.47 74.70
CA SER A 168 2.06 -38.76 76.14
C SER A 168 2.94 -37.71 76.84
N SER A 169 2.41 -36.52 77.15
CA SER A 169 2.91 -35.72 78.28
C SER A 169 1.98 -34.54 78.55
N SER A 170 1.76 -34.24 79.82
CA SER A 170 1.10 -33.05 80.40
C SER A 170 -0.43 -32.92 80.29
N ALA A 171 -1.13 -33.76 81.07
CA ALA A 171 -2.33 -33.34 81.80
C ALA A 171 -2.44 -34.14 83.11
N GLU A 172 -1.54 -33.85 84.04
CA GLU A 172 -1.72 -33.96 85.50
C GLU A 172 -1.05 -32.75 86.15
#